data_AF-A0A2N5TN45-F1
#
_entry.id   AF-A0A2N5TN45-F1
#
_cell.length_a   1.000
_cell.length_b   1.000
_cell.length_c   1.000
_cell.angle_alpha   90.00
_cell.angle_beta   90.00
_cell.angle_gamma   90.00
#
_symmetry.space_group_name_H-M   'P 1'
#
loop_
_entity.id
_entity.type
_entity.pdbx_description
1 polymer ?
#
loop_
_entity_poly.entity_id
_entity_poly.type
_entity_poly.pdbx_seq_one_letter_code
_entity_poly.pdbx_strand_id
1 'polypeptide(L)'
;MLQRTACNPLGKQVAACYLLAEQVAGCLLDEQVAACNLLTKQVIAGNLLTKQVSACKLLSNKGAACNLLAKQVAGFSLLSEQVSGCYLLGEQVSGFSLLGEQVSGCYLLGKQVAGCYLLTEQAAACQLLAEQVNGCYLLGKQVAAGNLLGQQFTGCNLLAKQFAGCNLLAKQFSGCNLLGKQVAG
;
A
#
# COMPACT_ATOMS: atom_id res chain seq x y z
N MET A 1 -27.15 -0.46 -15.38
CA MET A 1 -27.28 -1.44 -14.28
C MET A 1 -25.89 -1.68 -13.73
N LEU A 2 -25.62 -1.27 -12.49
CA LEU A 2 -24.31 -1.43 -11.84
C LEU A 2 -24.23 -2.85 -11.27
N GLN A 3 -23.48 -3.75 -11.92
CA GLN A 3 -23.15 -5.04 -11.33
C GLN A 3 -22.12 -4.82 -10.21
N ARG A 4 -22.61 -4.59 -8.99
CA ARG A 4 -21.79 -4.70 -7.78
C ARG A 4 -21.52 -6.17 -7.53
N THR A 5 -20.26 -6.56 -7.61
CA THR A 5 -19.87 -7.95 -7.36
C THR A 5 -19.22 -8.01 -5.98
N ALA A 6 -19.86 -8.71 -5.04
CA ALA A 6 -19.26 -9.03 -3.75
C ALA A 6 -18.36 -10.25 -3.94
N CYS A 7 -17.06 -10.08 -3.73
CA CYS A 7 -16.12 -11.20 -3.76
C CYS A 7 -16.07 -11.78 -2.34
N ASN A 8 -16.77 -12.90 -2.12
CA ASN A 8 -16.83 -13.56 -0.82
C ASN A 8 -16.57 -15.07 -0.96
N PRO A 9 -15.38 -15.49 -1.42
CA PRO A 9 -15.00 -16.88 -1.30
C PRO A 9 -14.95 -17.20 0.20
N LEU A 10 -15.74 -18.19 0.61
CA LEU A 10 -15.72 -18.72 1.97
C LEU A 10 -14.94 -20.04 1.91
N GLY A 11 -13.64 -19.99 2.20
CA GLY A 11 -12.78 -21.18 2.18
C GLY A 11 -11.57 -21.06 3.12
N LYS A 12 -10.90 -22.19 3.40
CA LYS A 12 -9.61 -22.15 4.11
C LYS A 12 -8.50 -21.55 3.23
N GLN A 13 -8.57 -21.77 1.92
CA GLN A 13 -7.55 -21.31 0.97
C GLN A 13 -8.20 -20.81 -0.32
N VAL A 14 -7.76 -19.63 -0.78
CA VAL A 14 -8.03 -19.13 -2.12
C VAL A 14 -6.75 -19.29 -2.94
N ALA A 15 -6.74 -20.30 -3.82
CA ALA A 15 -5.61 -20.55 -4.71
C ALA A 15 -5.43 -19.41 -5.74
N ALA A 16 -6.52 -18.99 -6.35
CA ALA A 16 -6.54 -17.81 -7.19
C ALA A 16 -7.94 -17.21 -7.27
N CYS A 17 -8.02 -15.89 -7.11
CA CYS A 17 -9.22 -15.12 -7.37
C CYS A 17 -8.94 -14.13 -8.50
N TYR A 18 -9.72 -14.22 -9.58
CA TYR A 18 -9.69 -13.25 -10.68
C TYR A 18 -11.08 -12.66 -10.80
N LEU A 19 -11.21 -11.35 -10.61
CA LEU A 19 -12.50 -10.69 -10.70
C LEU A 19 -12.40 -9.44 -11.58
N LEU A 20 -13.30 -9.40 -12.56
CA LEU A 20 -13.46 -8.30 -13.49
C LEU A 20 -14.87 -7.73 -13.30
N ALA A 21 -14.96 -6.53 -12.76
CA ALA A 21 -16.24 -5.92 -12.42
C ALA A 21 -16.21 -4.40 -12.60
N GLU A 22 -17.34 -3.78 -12.91
CA GLU A 22 -17.38 -2.33 -13.03
C GLU A 22 -17.19 -1.64 -11.66
N GLN A 23 -17.81 -2.19 -10.61
CA GLN A 23 -17.62 -1.76 -9.23
C GLN A 23 -17.44 -2.95 -8.31
N VAL A 24 -16.51 -2.82 -7.36
CA VAL A 24 -16.28 -3.82 -6.32
C VAL A 24 -16.45 -3.20 -4.95
N ALA A 25 -17.28 -3.87 -4.15
CA ALA A 25 -17.40 -3.64 -2.71
C ALA A 25 -17.42 -5.03 -2.07
N GLY A 26 -16.42 -5.36 -1.24
CA GLY A 26 -16.34 -6.69 -0.66
C GLY A 26 -15.21 -6.89 0.34
N CYS A 27 -15.41 -7.88 1.21
CA CYS A 27 -14.42 -8.39 2.13
C CYS A 27 -14.05 -9.81 1.71
N LEU A 28 -12.77 -10.10 1.43
CA LEU A 28 -12.25 -11.47 1.39
C LEU A 28 -11.80 -11.86 2.80
N LEU A 29 -12.30 -12.98 3.30
CA LEU A 29 -12.04 -13.53 4.63
C LEU A 29 -11.59 -14.98 4.49
N ASP A 30 -10.29 -15.20 4.38
CA ASP A 30 -9.72 -16.53 4.14
C ASP A 30 -8.49 -16.76 5.04
N GLU A 31 -8.09 -18.02 5.26
CA GLU A 31 -6.87 -18.29 6.02
C GLU A 31 -5.62 -17.98 5.20
N GLN A 32 -5.65 -18.27 3.89
CA GLN A 32 -4.56 -18.00 2.96
C GLN A 32 -5.11 -17.58 1.58
N VAL A 33 -4.49 -16.55 0.99
CA VAL A 33 -4.75 -16.11 -0.38
C VAL A 33 -3.45 -16.20 -1.17
N ALA A 34 -3.36 -17.17 -2.06
CA ALA A 34 -2.16 -17.35 -2.89
C ALA A 34 -2.11 -16.29 -4.01
N ALA A 35 -3.23 -16.06 -4.70
CA ALA A 35 -3.32 -15.01 -5.70
C ALA A 35 -4.69 -14.33 -5.69
N CYS A 36 -4.71 -13.01 -5.72
CA CYS A 36 -5.92 -12.21 -5.94
C CYS A 36 -5.63 -11.13 -6.97
N ASN A 37 -6.33 -11.13 -8.10
CA ASN A 37 -6.23 -10.13 -9.15
C ASN A 37 -7.61 -9.49 -9.37
N LEU A 38 -7.75 -8.24 -8.95
CA LEU A 38 -8.96 -7.45 -9.13
C LEU A 38 -8.73 -6.41 -10.22
N LEU A 39 -9.55 -6.46 -11.27
CA LEU A 39 -9.60 -5.42 -12.29
C LEU A 39 -10.98 -4.77 -12.28
N THR A 40 -11.04 -3.51 -11.86
CA THR A 40 -12.32 -2.80 -11.76
C THR A 40 -12.21 -1.33 -12.11
N LYS A 41 -13.28 -0.69 -12.58
CA LYS A 41 -13.23 0.77 -12.74
C LYS A 41 -13.17 1.45 -11.37
N GLN A 42 -13.88 0.90 -10.38
CA GLN A 42 -13.98 1.51 -9.06
C GLN A 42 -14.00 0.48 -7.93
N VAL A 43 -13.07 0.61 -6.98
CA VAL A 43 -13.13 -0.06 -5.68
C VAL A 43 -13.79 0.89 -4.69
N ILE A 44 -14.98 0.54 -4.20
CA ILE A 44 -15.69 1.34 -3.18
C ILE A 44 -15.11 1.03 -1.80
N ALA A 45 -14.93 -0.25 -1.50
CA ALA A 45 -14.26 -0.73 -0.30
C ALA A 45 -13.79 -2.17 -0.57
N GLY A 46 -12.47 -2.39 -0.53
CA GLY A 46 -11.87 -3.71 -0.63
C GLY A 46 -11.14 -4.04 0.66
N ASN A 47 -11.69 -4.95 1.45
CA ASN A 47 -11.02 -5.44 2.65
C ASN A 47 -10.54 -6.87 2.41
N LEU A 48 -9.28 -7.15 2.71
CA LEU A 48 -8.74 -8.51 2.71
C LEU A 48 -8.22 -8.80 4.12
N LEU A 49 -8.87 -9.72 4.81
CA LEU A 49 -8.44 -10.24 6.11
C LEU A 49 -8.00 -11.68 5.94
N THR A 50 -6.72 -11.94 6.18
CA THR A 50 -6.17 -13.29 6.03
C THR A 50 -4.96 -13.51 6.92
N LYS A 51 -4.51 -14.75 7.13
CA LYS A 51 -3.21 -14.95 7.78
C LYS A 51 -2.08 -14.67 6.80
N GLN A 52 -2.24 -15.06 5.53
CA GLN A 52 -1.18 -14.99 4.53
C GLN A 52 -1.72 -14.53 3.17
N VAL A 53 -1.02 -13.58 2.55
CA VAL A 53 -1.19 -13.19 1.14
C VAL A 53 0.12 -13.44 0.41
N SER A 54 0.13 -14.33 -0.58
CA SER A 54 1.32 -14.50 -1.41
C SER A 54 1.39 -13.42 -2.50
N ALA A 55 0.27 -13.13 -3.17
CA ALA A 55 0.18 -12.05 -4.13
C ALA A 55 -1.24 -11.48 -4.21
N CYS A 56 -1.38 -10.16 -4.12
CA CYS A 56 -2.63 -9.46 -4.40
C CYS A 56 -2.35 -8.25 -5.29
N LYS A 57 -3.06 -8.15 -6.41
CA LYS A 57 -3.00 -7.03 -7.35
C LYS A 57 -4.39 -6.44 -7.52
N LEU A 58 -4.47 -5.13 -7.34
CA LEU A 58 -5.66 -4.33 -7.53
C LEU A 58 -5.36 -3.29 -8.60
N LEU A 59 -6.12 -3.32 -9.69
CA LEU A 59 -6.07 -2.32 -10.75
C LEU A 59 -7.42 -1.62 -10.84
N SER A 60 -7.43 -0.30 -10.61
CA SER A 60 -8.66 0.48 -10.73
C SER A 60 -8.47 1.92 -11.12
N ASN A 61 -9.47 2.58 -11.70
CA ASN A 61 -9.36 4.02 -11.96
C ASN A 61 -9.55 4.81 -10.67
N LYS A 62 -10.49 4.39 -9.82
CA LYS A 62 -10.76 5.01 -8.51
C LYS A 62 -10.82 3.97 -7.39
N GLY A 63 -9.87 4.00 -6.47
CA GLY A 63 -9.89 3.22 -5.23
C GLY A 63 -10.25 4.10 -4.04
N ALA A 64 -11.45 3.97 -3.50
CA ALA A 64 -11.88 4.76 -2.35
C ALA A 64 -11.27 4.25 -1.02
N ALA A 65 -11.21 2.93 -0.80
CA ALA A 65 -10.51 2.36 0.37
C ALA A 65 -10.10 0.91 0.11
N CYS A 66 -8.80 0.62 0.20
CA CYS A 66 -8.25 -0.73 0.17
C CYS A 66 -7.58 -1.03 1.50
N ASN A 67 -8.09 -2.00 2.26
CA ASN A 67 -7.51 -2.43 3.53
C ASN A 67 -7.05 -3.88 3.41
N LEU A 68 -5.77 -4.13 3.68
CA LEU A 68 -5.20 -5.47 3.80
C LEU A 68 -4.71 -5.68 5.22
N LEU A 69 -5.31 -6.63 5.92
CA LEU A 69 -4.85 -7.11 7.22
C LEU A 69 -4.38 -8.55 7.08
N ALA A 70 -3.06 -8.76 7.16
CA ALA A 70 -2.52 -10.11 7.15
C ALA A 70 -1.25 -10.24 7.99
N LYS A 71 -1.03 -11.40 8.63
CA LYS A 71 0.23 -11.61 9.36
C LYS A 71 1.43 -11.55 8.43
N GLN A 72 1.30 -12.17 7.25
CA GLN A 72 2.34 -12.19 6.23
C GLN A 72 1.78 -11.75 4.88
N VAL A 73 2.46 -10.81 4.25
CA VAL A 73 2.18 -10.37 2.88
C VAL A 73 3.47 -10.53 2.09
N ALA A 74 3.49 -11.36 1.05
CA ALA A 74 4.65 -11.52 0.19
C ALA A 74 4.62 -10.62 -1.05
N GLY A 75 3.43 -10.11 -1.40
CA GLY A 75 3.25 -9.14 -2.48
C GLY A 75 1.87 -8.50 -2.46
N PHE A 76 1.84 -7.17 -2.47
CA PHE A 76 0.61 -6.39 -2.67
C PHE A 76 0.89 -5.24 -3.64
N SER A 77 0.08 -5.12 -4.69
CA SER A 77 0.20 -4.07 -5.69
C SER A 77 -1.14 -3.39 -5.90
N LEU A 78 -1.18 -2.07 -5.74
CA LEU A 78 -2.31 -1.22 -6.09
C LEU A 78 -1.88 -0.25 -7.19
N LEU A 79 -2.56 -0.31 -8.33
CA LEU A 79 -2.42 0.65 -9.43
C LEU A 79 -3.73 1.39 -9.62
N SER A 80 -3.72 2.71 -9.41
CA SER A 80 -4.92 3.53 -9.59
C SER A 80 -4.66 4.99 -9.87
N GLU A 81 -5.47 5.64 -10.72
CA GLU A 81 -5.37 7.10 -10.93
C GLU A 81 -5.63 7.84 -9.61
N GLN A 82 -6.67 7.43 -8.86
CA GLN A 82 -7.06 8.04 -7.60
C GLN A 82 -7.19 7.00 -6.48
N VAL A 83 -6.41 7.17 -5.42
CA VAL A 83 -6.49 6.37 -4.19
C VAL A 83 -6.89 7.28 -3.03
N SER A 84 -8.12 7.15 -2.52
CA SER A 84 -8.52 7.90 -1.31
C SER A 84 -7.94 7.28 -0.03
N GLY A 85 -7.67 5.97 -0.02
CA GLY A 85 -7.02 5.30 1.10
C GLY A 85 -6.51 3.91 0.75
N CYS A 86 -5.26 3.63 1.11
CA CYS A 86 -4.68 2.29 1.10
C CYS A 86 -4.04 2.01 2.46
N TYR A 87 -4.51 0.98 3.15
CA TYR A 87 -4.03 0.60 4.47
C TYR A 87 -3.57 -0.85 4.43
N LEU A 88 -2.30 -1.09 4.77
CA LEU A 88 -1.76 -2.43 4.93
C LEU A 88 -1.24 -2.57 6.35
N LEU A 89 -1.80 -3.52 7.08
CA LEU A 89 -1.33 -3.95 8.39
C LEU A 89 -0.86 -5.40 8.33
N GLY A 90 0.42 -5.63 8.62
CA GLY A 90 0.93 -6.99 8.73
C GLY A 90 2.25 -7.13 9.47
N GLU A 91 2.48 -8.27 10.13
CA GLU A 91 3.71 -8.46 10.90
C GLU A 91 4.93 -8.50 9.99
N GLN A 92 4.83 -9.22 8.87
CA GLN A 92 5.88 -9.32 7.85
C GLN A 92 5.31 -8.94 6.49
N VAL A 93 5.88 -7.91 5.87
CA VAL A 93 5.47 -7.42 4.56
C VAL A 93 6.67 -7.44 3.65
N SER A 94 6.55 -8.18 2.55
CA SER A 94 7.48 -8.19 1.44
C SER A 94 6.74 -7.66 0.21
N GLY A 95 7.35 -6.75 -0.54
CA GLY A 95 6.83 -6.33 -1.84
C GLY A 95 5.49 -5.59 -1.80
N PHE A 96 5.41 -4.50 -1.05
CA PHE A 96 4.29 -3.56 -1.15
C PHE A 96 4.55 -2.53 -2.25
N SER A 97 3.58 -2.32 -3.15
CA SER A 97 3.65 -1.33 -4.21
C SER A 97 2.33 -0.58 -4.37
N LEU A 98 2.40 0.75 -4.39
CA LEU A 98 1.30 1.61 -4.77
C LEU A 98 1.79 2.56 -5.87
N LEU A 99 1.11 2.52 -7.01
CA LEU A 99 1.29 3.46 -8.10
C LEU A 99 -0.02 4.21 -8.34
N GLY A 100 0.01 5.54 -8.23
CA GLY A 100 -1.17 6.33 -8.55
C GLY A 100 -0.95 7.82 -8.65
N GLU A 101 -1.74 8.49 -9.49
CA GLU A 101 -1.55 9.92 -9.75
C GLU A 101 -1.86 10.74 -8.50
N GLN A 102 -3.00 10.49 -7.86
CA GLN A 102 -3.45 11.17 -6.65
C GLN A 102 -3.71 10.18 -5.51
N VAL A 103 -2.94 10.30 -4.43
CA VAL A 103 -3.05 9.45 -3.25
C VAL A 103 -3.37 10.33 -2.05
N SER A 104 -4.60 10.23 -1.54
CA SER A 104 -4.96 10.96 -0.32
C SER A 104 -4.30 10.34 0.91
N GLY A 105 -4.23 9.01 0.97
CA GLY A 105 -3.65 8.32 2.11
C GLY A 105 -3.08 6.95 1.74
N CYS A 106 -1.83 6.70 2.12
CA CYS A 106 -1.24 5.37 2.13
C CYS A 106 -0.57 5.11 3.47
N TYR A 107 -0.95 4.01 4.13
CA TYR A 107 -0.49 3.65 5.46
C TYR A 107 -0.02 2.20 5.48
N LEU A 108 1.26 1.99 5.78
CA LEU A 108 1.87 0.68 5.94
C LEU A 108 2.34 0.53 7.38
N LEU A 109 1.78 -0.45 8.09
CA LEU A 109 2.17 -0.79 9.45
C LEU A 109 2.63 -2.24 9.51
N GLY A 110 3.82 -2.47 10.06
CA GLY A 110 4.29 -3.82 10.31
C GLY A 110 5.44 -3.93 11.28
N LYS A 111 5.91 -5.15 11.58
CA LYS A 111 7.16 -5.33 12.35
C LYS A 111 8.35 -5.29 11.41
N GLN A 112 8.27 -6.04 10.31
CA GLN A 112 9.30 -6.14 9.30
C GLN A 112 8.71 -5.81 7.92
N VAL A 113 9.31 -4.83 7.24
CA VAL A 113 8.97 -4.47 5.87
C VAL A 113 10.19 -4.62 4.97
N ALA A 114 10.07 -5.42 3.92
CA ALA A 114 11.07 -5.58 2.88
C ALA A 114 10.49 -5.14 1.53
N GLY A 115 10.99 -4.04 0.96
CA GLY A 115 10.49 -3.51 -0.30
C GLY A 115 9.10 -2.88 -0.16
N CYS A 116 9.09 -1.57 0.07
CA CYS A 116 7.91 -0.71 -0.06
C CYS A 116 8.15 0.30 -1.20
N TYR A 117 7.22 0.40 -2.15
CA TYR A 117 7.35 1.29 -3.31
C TYR A 117 6.08 2.14 -3.46
N LEU A 118 6.23 3.44 -3.32
CA LEU A 118 5.18 4.44 -3.48
C LEU A 118 5.59 5.38 -4.61
N LEU A 119 4.86 5.33 -5.72
CA LEU A 119 5.08 6.23 -6.85
C LEU A 119 3.80 7.02 -7.12
N THR A 120 3.89 8.34 -7.03
CA THR A 120 2.72 9.21 -7.16
C THR A 120 3.03 10.58 -7.71
N GLU A 121 2.07 11.24 -8.37
CA GLU A 121 2.23 12.66 -8.67
C GLU A 121 2.01 13.50 -7.42
N GLN A 122 0.91 13.23 -6.71
CA GLN A 122 0.47 13.96 -5.53
C GLN A 122 0.07 12.99 -4.42
N ALA A 123 0.76 13.09 -3.28
CA ALA A 123 0.34 12.43 -2.04
C ALA A 123 -0.01 13.44 -0.97
N ALA A 124 -1.19 13.31 -0.35
CA ALA A 124 -1.50 14.09 0.84
C ALA A 124 -0.82 13.47 2.08
N ALA A 125 -0.94 12.16 2.27
CA ALA A 125 -0.24 11.46 3.35
C ALA A 125 0.28 10.10 2.92
N CYS A 126 1.56 9.85 3.17
CA CYS A 126 2.20 8.55 3.08
C CYS A 126 2.89 8.26 4.42
N GLN A 127 2.52 7.16 5.06
CA GLN A 127 3.08 6.77 6.34
C GLN A 127 3.54 5.31 6.32
N LEU A 128 4.76 5.09 6.79
CA LEU A 128 5.28 3.77 7.09
C LEU A 128 5.71 3.75 8.55
N LEU A 129 5.15 2.82 9.31
CA LEU A 129 5.58 2.53 10.68
C LEU A 129 6.01 1.06 10.78
N ALA A 130 7.30 0.82 11.04
CA ALA A 130 7.80 -0.53 11.28
C ALA A 130 9.05 -0.58 12.13
N GLU A 131 9.24 -1.67 12.88
CA GLU A 131 10.47 -1.86 13.66
C GLU A 131 11.69 -1.92 12.74
N GLN A 132 11.60 -2.71 11.67
CA GLN A 132 12.68 -2.88 10.70
C GLN A 132 12.16 -2.70 9.27
N VAL A 133 12.91 -1.92 8.50
CA VAL A 133 12.63 -1.72 7.07
C VAL A 133 13.88 -1.90 6.25
N ASN A 134 13.78 -2.74 5.22
CA ASN A 134 14.80 -2.93 4.21
C ASN A 134 14.23 -2.56 2.84
N GLY A 135 14.62 -1.39 2.34
CA GLY A 135 14.13 -0.85 1.07
C GLY A 135 12.74 -0.24 1.20
N CYS A 136 12.68 1.09 1.23
CA CYS A 136 11.44 1.85 1.10
C CYS A 136 11.68 3.01 0.14
N TYR A 137 10.87 3.13 -0.89
CA TYR A 137 11.03 4.11 -1.95
C TYR A 137 9.73 4.90 -2.07
N LEU A 138 9.78 6.18 -1.73
CA LEU A 138 8.69 7.12 -1.97
C LEU A 138 9.17 8.12 -3.01
N LEU A 139 8.54 8.11 -4.17
CA LEU A 139 8.82 9.03 -5.27
C LEU A 139 7.54 9.79 -5.62
N GLY A 140 7.60 11.11 -5.59
CA GLY A 140 6.52 11.90 -6.18
C GLY A 140 6.86 13.33 -6.58
N LYS A 141 5.89 14.04 -7.17
CA LYS A 141 6.09 15.47 -7.47
C LYS A 141 5.83 16.29 -6.21
N GLN A 142 4.68 16.07 -5.56
CA GLN A 142 4.25 16.79 -4.37
C GLN A 142 3.80 15.82 -3.29
N VAL A 143 4.35 15.95 -2.09
CA VAL A 143 4.01 15.10 -0.95
C VAL A 143 3.75 16.02 0.23
N ALA A 144 2.50 16.13 0.67
CA ALA A 144 2.18 17.02 1.78
C ALA A 144 2.73 16.48 3.10
N ALA A 145 2.55 15.18 3.37
CA ALA A 145 3.14 14.52 4.54
C ALA A 145 3.75 13.16 4.17
N GLY A 146 5.06 13.00 4.35
CA GLY A 146 5.78 11.73 4.19
C GLY A 146 6.45 11.31 5.50
N ASN A 147 5.95 10.27 6.17
CA ASN A 147 6.48 9.82 7.45
C ASN A 147 7.04 8.40 7.36
N LEU A 148 8.32 8.21 7.68
CA LEU A 148 8.87 6.89 8.02
C LEU A 148 9.28 6.87 9.49
N LEU A 149 8.66 6.00 10.27
CA LEU A 149 8.88 5.84 11.69
C LEU A 149 9.28 4.40 12.00
N GLY A 150 10.34 4.19 12.77
CA GLY A 150 10.82 2.85 13.05
C GLY A 150 12.00 2.75 13.99
N GLN A 151 12.55 1.54 14.16
CA GLN A 151 13.80 1.35 14.90
C GLN A 151 15.00 1.36 13.95
N GLN A 152 14.89 0.69 12.80
CA GLN A 152 15.97 0.52 11.84
C GLN A 152 15.47 0.68 10.39
N PHE A 153 16.13 1.56 9.63
CA PHE A 153 15.92 1.72 8.20
C PHE A 153 17.20 1.43 7.42
N THR A 154 17.10 0.59 6.41
CA THR A 154 18.17 0.32 5.44
C THR A 154 17.65 0.59 4.03
N GLY A 155 18.41 1.33 3.21
CA GLY A 155 18.09 1.52 1.79
C GLY A 155 16.83 2.34 1.49
N CYS A 156 16.44 3.27 2.36
CA CYS A 156 15.20 4.04 2.20
C CYS A 156 15.42 5.35 1.43
N ASN A 157 14.62 5.62 0.41
CA ASN A 157 14.75 6.76 -0.47
C ASN A 157 13.42 7.53 -0.55
N LEU A 158 13.40 8.76 -0.06
CA LEU A 158 12.26 9.67 -0.17
C LEU A 158 12.64 10.80 -1.12
N LEU A 159 12.04 10.81 -2.30
CA LEU A 159 12.31 11.76 -3.36
C LEU A 159 11.01 12.49 -3.70
N ALA A 160 10.97 13.80 -3.50
CA ALA A 160 9.92 14.62 -4.07
C ALA A 160 10.45 15.94 -4.61
N LYS A 161 9.71 16.58 -5.54
CA LYS A 161 10.02 17.99 -5.84
C LYS A 161 9.68 18.85 -4.63
N GLN A 162 8.54 18.59 -3.99
CA GLN A 162 8.07 19.36 -2.84
C GLN A 162 7.60 18.42 -1.73
N PHE A 163 8.12 18.63 -0.53
CA PHE A 163 7.54 18.14 0.72
C PHE A 163 6.94 19.32 1.50
N ALA A 164 5.67 19.22 1.92
CA ALA A 164 5.14 20.20 2.88
C ALA A 164 5.48 19.82 4.33
N GLY A 165 5.73 18.54 4.58
CA GLY A 165 6.20 17.99 5.84
C GLY A 165 6.75 16.58 5.61
N CYS A 166 7.88 16.26 6.24
CA CYS A 166 8.52 14.96 6.12
C CYS A 166 9.19 14.58 7.43
N ASN A 167 8.80 13.44 8.02
CA ASN A 167 9.42 12.93 9.24
C ASN A 167 10.13 11.61 8.98
N LEU A 168 11.42 11.57 9.28
CA LEU A 168 12.22 10.35 9.28
C LEU A 168 12.74 10.13 10.69
N LEU A 169 12.16 9.16 11.41
CA LEU A 169 12.55 8.86 12.78
C LEU A 169 12.91 7.38 12.91
N ALA A 170 14.20 7.12 13.17
CA ALA A 170 14.66 5.83 13.63
C ALA A 170 15.91 5.96 14.48
N LYS A 171 16.21 4.90 15.24
CA LYS A 171 17.47 4.79 15.98
C LYS A 171 18.66 4.60 15.04
N GLN A 172 18.45 3.94 13.90
CA GLN A 172 19.50 3.61 12.95
C GLN A 172 19.03 3.79 11.51
N PHE A 173 19.86 4.45 10.70
CA PHE A 173 19.71 4.57 9.27
C PHE A 173 20.98 4.06 8.58
N SER A 174 20.81 3.29 7.50
CA SER A 174 21.91 2.86 6.63
C SER A 174 21.51 3.01 5.17
N GLY A 175 22.32 3.72 4.37
CA GLY A 175 22.05 3.91 2.93
C GLY A 175 20.68 4.55 2.63
N CYS A 176 20.23 5.49 3.48
CA CYS A 176 18.96 6.18 3.29
C CYS A 176 19.17 7.59 2.73
N ASN A 177 18.33 8.01 1.79
CA ASN A 177 18.37 9.33 1.17
C ASN A 177 17.03 10.04 1.29
N LEU A 178 17.08 11.34 1.57
CA LEU A 178 15.94 12.25 1.48
C LEU A 178 16.32 13.38 0.51
N LEU A 179 15.57 13.53 -0.57
CA LEU A 179 15.79 14.56 -1.58
C LEU A 179 14.48 15.30 -1.86
N GLY A 180 14.43 16.56 -1.42
CA GLY A 180 13.36 17.50 -1.71
C GLY A 180 13.93 18.75 -2.35
N LYS A 181 13.39 19.23 -3.49
CA LYS A 181 13.79 20.57 -3.98
C LYS A 181 13.28 21.67 -3.05
N GLN A 182 12.12 21.44 -2.42
CA GLN A 182 11.53 22.33 -1.44
C GLN A 182 10.96 21.49 -0.30
N VAL A 183 11.28 21.86 0.94
CA VAL A 183 10.75 21.26 2.16
C VAL A 183 10.22 22.41 3.00
N ALA A 184 8.89 22.52 3.13
CA ALA A 184 8.29 23.39 4.13
C ALA A 184 8.33 22.67 5.49
N GLY A 185 8.55 23.44 6.57
CA GLY A 185 8.64 22.92 7.94
C GLY A 185 7.28 22.86 8.61
#